data_AF-A0A608XEM0-F1
#
_entry.id   AF-A0A608XEM0-F1
#
_cell.length_a   1.000
_cell.length_b   1.000
_cell.length_c   1.000
_cell.angle_alpha   90.00
_cell.angle_beta   90.00
_cell.angle_gamma   90.00
#
_symmetry.space_group_name_H-M   'P 1'
#
loop_
_entity.id
_entity.type
_entity.pdbx_description
1 polymer ?
#
loop_
_entity_poly.entity_id
_entity_poly.type
_entity_poly.pdbx_seq_one_letter_code
_entity_poly.pdbx_strand_id
1 'polypeptide(L)' 'MGVVKLADYRPLEPVVERNVADLDDGYARLSNMLLEAYSGADLTKRHFKVLLAILRKTYGWNKPMDRITDSQLSEITK' A
#
# COMPACT_ATOMS: atom_id res chain seq x y z
N MET A 1 48.64 26.63 -13.08
CA MET A 1 47.17 26.53 -13.14
C MET A 1 46.79 25.09 -12.87
N GLY A 2 46.12 24.82 -11.75
CA GLY A 2 45.73 23.45 -11.36
C GLY A 2 44.53 22.97 -12.15
N VAL A 3 44.59 21.74 -12.65
CA VAL A 3 43.47 21.07 -13.33
C VAL A 3 42.45 20.60 -12.29
N VAL A 4 41.27 21.20 -12.30
CA VAL A 4 40.15 20.77 -11.44
C VAL A 4 39.46 19.59 -12.12
N LYS A 5 39.12 18.54 -11.36
CA LYS A 5 38.48 17.34 -11.92
C LYS A 5 37.00 17.64 -12.14
N LEU A 6 36.48 17.24 -13.30
CA LEU A 6 35.06 17.43 -13.65
C LEU A 6 34.09 16.83 -12.61
N ALA A 7 34.54 15.83 -11.85
CA ALA A 7 33.80 15.20 -10.76
C ALA A 7 33.43 16.19 -9.63
N ASP A 8 34.20 17.26 -9.45
CA ASP A 8 34.00 18.26 -8.39
C ASP A 8 32.81 19.20 -8.67
N TYR A 9 32.26 19.16 -9.89
CA TYR A 9 31.08 19.93 -10.32
C TYR A 9 29.78 19.15 -10.25
N ARG A 10 29.78 17.90 -9.76
CA ARG A 10 28.54 17.12 -9.62
C ARG A 10 27.66 17.74 -8.52
N PRO A 11 26.43 18.18 -8.83
CA PRO A 11 25.50 18.62 -7.80
C PRO A 11 25.28 17.49 -6.79
N LEU A 12 25.40 17.78 -5.49
CA LEU A 12 24.98 16.87 -4.45
C LEU A 12 23.45 16.76 -4.54
N GLU A 13 22.95 15.68 -5.13
CA GLU A 13 21.52 15.42 -5.19
C GLU A 13 20.97 15.35 -3.76
N PRO A 14 19.87 16.07 -3.44
CA PRO A 14 19.26 15.94 -2.13
C PRO A 14 18.89 14.47 -1.94
N VAL A 15 19.34 13.87 -0.83
CA VAL A 15 18.98 12.51 -0.47
C VAL A 15 17.46 12.48 -0.31
N VAL A 16 16.76 12.01 -1.33
CA VAL A 16 15.32 11.80 -1.27
C VAL A 16 15.13 10.65 -0.31
N GLU A 17 14.63 10.94 0.90
CA GLU A 17 14.26 9.90 1.86
C GLU A 17 13.30 8.94 1.16
N ARG A 18 13.80 7.73 0.94
CA ARG A 18 13.02 6.67 0.31
C ARG A 18 12.06 6.15 1.38
N ASN A 19 10.85 6.72 1.43
CA ASN A 19 9.74 6.21 2.24
C ASN A 19 9.29 4.85 1.68
N VAL A 20 10.06 3.80 1.94
CA VAL A 20 9.70 2.42 1.63
C VAL A 20 8.86 1.91 2.79
N ALA A 21 7.64 1.45 2.51
CA ALA A 21 6.85 0.76 3.51
C ALA A 21 7.57 -0.53 3.92
N ASP A 22 7.64 -0.78 5.22
CA ASP A 22 8.09 -2.07 5.73
C ASP A 22 7.06 -3.14 5.33
N LEU A 23 7.54 -4.20 4.69
CA LEU A 23 6.72 -5.29 4.16
C LEU A 23 6.85 -6.55 5.02
N ASP A 24 7.59 -6.51 6.13
CA ASP A 24 7.85 -7.65 7.01
C ASP A 24 6.56 -8.18 7.65
N ASP A 25 5.59 -7.31 7.94
CA ASP A 25 4.25 -7.68 8.44
C ASP A 25 3.26 -8.10 7.32
N GLY A 26 3.76 -8.22 6.08
CA GLY A 26 2.99 -8.58 4.91
C GLY A 26 2.21 -7.42 4.28
N TYR A 27 1.72 -7.66 3.07
CA TYR A 27 1.00 -6.65 2.28
C TYR A 27 -0.07 -7.29 1.41
N ALA A 28 -1.09 -6.50 1.07
CA ALA A 28 -2.10 -6.93 0.11
C ALA A 28 -1.70 -6.50 -1.31
N ARG A 29 -1.48 -7.49 -2.19
CA ARG A 29 -1.29 -7.22 -3.63
C ARG A 29 -2.66 -7.02 -4.28
N LEU A 30 -2.89 -5.82 -4.82
CA LEU A 30 -4.11 -5.48 -5.56
C LEU A 30 -3.74 -5.17 -7.00
N SER A 31 -4.58 -5.60 -7.94
CA SER A 31 -4.43 -5.17 -9.32
C SER A 31 -4.86 -3.70 -9.45
N ASN A 32 -4.24 -2.97 -10.38
CA ASN A 32 -4.61 -1.57 -10.63
C ASN A 32 -6.08 -1.43 -11.02
N MET A 33 -6.62 -2.41 -11.75
CA MET A 33 -8.05 -2.46 -12.09
C MET A 33 -8.96 -2.46 -10.85
N LEU A 34 -8.62 -3.23 -9.81
CA LEU A 34 -9.39 -3.25 -8.57
C LEU A 34 -9.25 -1.93 -7.82
N LEU A 35 -8.04 -1.37 -7.77
CA LEU A 35 -7.79 -0.06 -7.16
C LEU A 35 -8.64 1.03 -7.82
N GLU A 36 -8.64 1.11 -9.16
CA GLU A 36 -9.45 2.05 -9.93
C GLU A 36 -10.94 1.86 -9.68
N ALA A 37 -11.43 0.61 -9.66
CA ALA A 37 -12.83 0.30 -9.38
C ALA A 37 -13.27 0.78 -7.99
N TYR A 38 -12.42 0.62 -6.96
CA TYR A 38 -12.72 1.10 -5.62
C TYR A 38 -12.60 2.62 -5.48
N SER A 39 -11.68 3.25 -6.21
CA SER A 39 -11.55 4.70 -6.22
C SER A 39 -12.75 5.41 -6.85
N GLY A 40 -13.39 4.79 -7.85
CA GLY A 40 -14.61 5.32 -8.47
C GLY A 40 -15.91 4.98 -7.73
N ALA A 41 -15.85 4.17 -6.67
CA ALA A 41 -17.03 3.72 -5.96
C ALA A 41 -17.45 4.73 -4.87
N ASP A 42 -18.74 5.10 -4.83
CA ASP A 42 -19.33 5.94 -3.79
C ASP A 42 -19.53 5.16 -2.48
N LEU A 43 -18.43 4.84 -1.81
CA LEU A 43 -18.43 4.11 -0.55
C LEU A 43 -18.52 5.05 0.64
N THR A 44 -19.45 4.78 1.55
CA THR A 44 -19.44 5.42 2.86
C THR A 44 -18.21 4.97 3.65
N LYS A 45 -17.81 5.76 4.68
CA LYS A 45 -16.69 5.39 5.57
C LYS A 45 -16.82 3.98 6.14
N ARG A 46 -18.05 3.53 6.44
CA ARG A 46 -18.31 2.18 6.97
C ARG A 46 -18.10 1.11 5.90
N HIS A 47 -18.61 1.32 4.69
CA HIS A 47 -18.39 0.38 3.59
C HIS A 47 -16.91 0.24 3.24
N PHE A 48 -16.17 1.35 3.29
CA PHE A 48 -14.73 1.32 3.04
C PHE A 48 -13.95 0.53 4.10
N LYS A 49 -14.32 0.66 5.39
CA LYS A 49 -13.74 -0.19 6.45
C LYS A 49 -13.97 -1.67 6.19
N VAL A 50 -15.19 -2.05 5.80
CA VAL A 50 -15.53 -3.45 5.47
C VAL A 50 -14.75 -3.94 4.27
N LEU A 51 -14.63 -3.13 3.22
CA LEU A 51 -13.83 -3.44 2.04
C LEU A 51 -12.37 -3.73 2.44
N LEU A 52 -11.74 -2.85 3.21
CA LEU A 52 -10.37 -3.04 3.69
C LEU A 52 -10.22 -4.31 4.55
N ALA A 53 -11.21 -4.62 5.39
CA ALA A 53 -11.20 -5.86 6.18
C ALA A 53 -11.21 -7.11 5.28
N ILE A 54 -12.02 -7.11 4.23
CA ILE A 54 -12.07 -8.20 3.24
C ILE A 54 -10.73 -8.33 2.51
N LEU A 55 -10.17 -7.21 2.03
CA LEU A 55 -8.88 -7.21 1.32
C LEU A 55 -7.74 -7.72 2.23
N ARG A 56 -7.75 -7.31 3.50
CA ARG A 56 -6.74 -7.76 4.48
C ARG A 56 -6.84 -9.25 4.79
N LYS A 57 -8.03 -9.83 4.80
CA LYS A 57 -8.26 -11.26 5.07
C LYS A 57 -8.07 -12.16 3.84
N THR A 58 -8.27 -11.64 2.64
CA THR A 58 -8.08 -12.38 1.38
C THR A 58 -6.68 -12.13 0.80
N TYR A 59 -6.50 -11.03 0.07
CA TYR A 59 -5.27 -10.67 -0.61
C TYR A 59 -4.10 -10.41 0.33
N GLY A 60 -4.37 -9.96 1.56
CA GLY A 60 -3.34 -9.80 2.60
C GLY A 60 -2.72 -11.12 3.09
N TRP A 61 -3.33 -12.26 2.78
CA TRP A 61 -2.78 -13.61 3.00
C TRP A 61 -2.48 -14.34 1.69
N ASN A 62 -2.52 -13.62 0.56
CA ASN A 62 -2.33 -14.14 -0.79
C ASN A 62 -3.30 -15.30 -1.14
N LYS A 63 -4.53 -15.26 -0.62
CA LYS A 63 -5.59 -16.23 -0.90
C LYS A 63 -6.63 -15.63 -1.85
N PRO A 64 -7.08 -16.37 -2.89
CA PRO A 64 -8.10 -15.88 -3.82
C PRO A 64 -9.50 -15.77 -3.17
N MET A 65 -9.74 -16.54 -2.11
CA MET A 65 -10.99 -16.56 -1.37
C MET A 65 -10.70 -16.94 0.08
N ASP A 66 -11.44 -16.35 1.02
CA ASP A 66 -11.39 -16.74 2.43
C ASP A 66 -12.81 -16.71 3.04
N ARG A 67 -13.03 -17.51 4.08
CA ARG A 67 -14.27 -17.50 4.84
C ARG A 67 -14.11 -16.58 6.04
N ILE A 68 -14.83 -15.46 6.05
CA ILE A 68 -14.76 -14.44 7.09
C ILE A 68 -16.08 -14.42 7.84
N THR A 69 -16.03 -14.44 9.18
CA THR A 69 -17.24 -14.38 10.02
C THR A 69 -17.60 -12.93 10.38
N ASP A 70 -18.87 -12.68 10.70
CA ASP A 70 -19.34 -11.35 11.09
C ASP A 70 -18.63 -10.82 12.34
N SER A 71 -18.29 -11.69 13.30
CA SER A 71 -17.50 -11.31 14.47
C SER A 71 -16.11 -10.80 14.09
N GLN A 72 -15.44 -11.45 13.12
CA GLN A 72 -14.13 -11.00 12.64
C GLN A 72 -14.21 -9.67 11.90
N LEU A 73 -15.25 -9.47 11.09
CA LEU A 73 -15.48 -8.18 10.43
C LEU A 73 -15.71 -7.09 11.48
N SER A 74 -16.61 -7.35 12.45
CA SER A 74 -16.91 -6.45 13.55
C SER A 74 -15.67 -6.06 14.36
N GLU A 75 -14.74 -6.98 14.59
CA GLU A 75 -13.49 -6.69 15.29
C GLU A 75 -12.57 -5.74 14.53
N ILE A 76 -12.49 -5.89 13.20
CA ILE A 76 -11.60 -5.09 12.34
C ILE A 76 -12.22 -3.72 12.02
N THR A 77 -13.54 -3.65 11.88
CA THR A 77 -14.24 -2.45 11.39
C THR A 77 -14.81 -1.55 12.50
N LYS A 78 -14.36 -1.70 13.75
CA LYS A 78 -14.77 -0.84 14.87
C LYS A 78 -14.62 0.64 14.55
#